data_AF-A0A432UUP5-F1
#
_entry.id   AF-A0A432UUP5-F1
#
_cell.length_a   1.000
_cell.length_b   1.000
_cell.length_c   1.000
_cell.angle_alpha   90.00
_cell.angle_beta   90.00
_cell.angle_gamma   90.00
#
_symmetry.space_group_name_H-M   'P 1'
#
loop_
_entity.id
_entity.type
_entity.pdbx_description
1 polymer ?
#
loop_
_entity_poly.entity_id
_entity_poly.type
_entity_poly.pdbx_seq_one_letter_code
_entity_poly.pdbx_strand_id
1 'polypeptide(L)'
;MEDNIVLLKHRDISFRGPSDPTLDAKAALPILSEVNGIHKVELRGNMTLKLTYDLAGITLEQIETALQEVGFHLDNSLISRFRRALYYFTEENER
;
A
#
# COMPACT_ATOMS: atom_id res chain seq x y z
N MET A 1 -17.55 -22.30 -14.56
CA MET A 1 -16.81 -21.66 -13.46
C MET A 1 -15.88 -20.70 -14.13
N GLU A 2 -16.21 -19.41 -14.15
CA GLU A 2 -15.29 -18.38 -14.65
C GLU A 2 -14.09 -18.35 -13.72
N ASP A 3 -12.92 -18.66 -14.27
CA ASP A 3 -11.65 -18.35 -13.64
C ASP A 3 -11.60 -16.81 -13.53
N ASN A 4 -12.03 -16.28 -12.39
CA ASN A 4 -11.76 -14.90 -12.03
C ASN A 4 -10.24 -14.78 -11.94
N ILE A 5 -9.61 -14.18 -12.95
CA ILE A 5 -8.18 -13.92 -12.95
C ILE A 5 -7.92 -12.92 -11.82
N VAL A 6 -7.44 -13.43 -10.68
CA VAL A 6 -7.07 -12.58 -9.54
C VAL A 6 -5.74 -11.90 -9.88
N LEU A 7 -5.76 -10.57 -10.04
CA LEU A 7 -4.59 -9.78 -10.38
C LEU A 7 -3.85 -9.34 -9.11
N LEU A 8 -3.23 -10.32 -8.44
CA LEU A 8 -2.51 -10.05 -7.20
C LEU A 8 -1.25 -9.21 -7.43
N LYS A 9 -1.16 -8.11 -6.69
CA LYS A 9 0.02 -7.25 -6.62
C LYS A 9 0.70 -7.41 -5.28
N HIS A 10 2.03 -7.30 -5.31
CA HIS A 10 2.87 -7.30 -4.12
C HIS A 10 3.71 -6.03 -4.09
N ARG A 11 3.50 -5.18 -3.09
CA ARG A 11 4.15 -3.86 -3.01
C ARG A 11 4.59 -3.55 -1.60
N ASP A 12 5.71 -2.83 -1.50
CA ASP A 12 6.19 -2.30 -0.24
C ASP A 12 5.78 -0.83 -0.12
N ILE A 13 5.10 -0.50 0.97
CA ILE A 13 4.83 0.87 1.40
C ILE A 13 5.81 1.21 2.51
N SER A 14 6.70 2.16 2.23
CA SER A 14 7.65 2.69 3.21
C SER A 14 7.08 3.95 3.84
N PHE A 15 7.19 4.06 5.16
CA PHE A 15 6.77 5.22 5.94
C PHE A 15 7.98 6.13 6.16
N ARG A 16 7.79 7.45 6.16
CA ARG A 16 8.87 8.43 6.37
C ARG A 16 9.40 8.45 7.81
N GLY A 17 8.67 7.80 8.70
CA GLY A 17 8.84 7.90 10.14
C GLY A 17 7.78 8.85 10.69
N PRO A 18 7.24 8.56 11.88
CA PRO A 18 6.16 9.33 12.43
C PRO A 18 6.58 10.79 12.73
N SER A 19 5.79 11.76 12.27
CA SER A 19 5.72 13.07 12.93
C SER A 19 5.03 12.94 14.30
N ASP A 20 4.08 12.02 14.38
CA ASP A 20 3.37 11.57 15.59
C ASP A 20 3.73 10.09 15.86
N PRO A 21 4.44 9.76 16.96
CA PRO A 21 4.90 8.39 17.27
C PRO A 21 3.82 7.31 17.27
N THR A 22 2.54 7.70 17.34
CA THR A 22 1.40 6.77 17.34
C THR A 22 0.97 6.33 15.94
N LEU A 23 1.40 7.03 14.88
CA LEU A 23 1.04 6.77 13.48
C LEU A 23 2.24 6.20 12.71
N ASP A 24 2.76 5.06 13.17
CA ASP A 24 3.86 4.34 12.53
C ASP A 24 3.38 3.18 11.62
N ALA A 25 4.32 2.51 10.95
CA ALA A 25 4.00 1.38 10.07
C ALA A 25 3.24 0.26 10.79
N LYS A 26 3.47 0.06 12.08
CA LYS A 26 2.79 -0.97 12.87
C LYS A 26 1.34 -0.58 13.17
N ALA A 27 1.07 0.70 13.41
CA ALA A 27 -0.28 1.23 13.61
C ALA A 27 -1.14 1.13 12.34
N ALA A 28 -0.54 1.18 11.15
CA ALA A 28 -1.25 0.99 9.88
C ALA A 28 -1.67 -0.47 9.62
N LEU A 29 -1.02 -1.45 10.25
CA LEU A 29 -1.27 -2.88 10.01
C LEU A 29 -2.71 -3.31 10.27
N PRO A 30 -3.32 -3.05 11.46
CA PRO A 30 -4.72 -3.43 11.70
C PRO A 30 -5.69 -2.69 10.78
N ILE A 31 -5.41 -1.43 10.42
CA ILE A 31 -6.27 -0.64 9.52
C ILE A 31 -6.31 -1.28 8.13
N LEU A 32 -5.13 -1.57 7.57
CA LEU A 32 -5.01 -2.15 6.23
C LEU A 32 -5.50 -3.60 6.14
N SER A 33 -5.46 -4.34 7.25
CA SER A 33 -5.94 -5.73 7.29
C SER A 33 -7.46 -5.84 7.15
N GLU A 34 -8.19 -4.76 7.45
CA GLU A 34 -9.65 -4.69 7.32
C GLU A 34 -10.11 -4.11 5.97
N VAL A 35 -9.17 -3.69 5.11
CA VAL A 35 -9.50 -3.10 3.80
C VAL A 35 -9.86 -4.20 2.81
N ASN A 36 -11.05 -4.11 2.22
CA ASN A 36 -11.48 -5.03 1.17
C ASN A 36 -10.52 -4.98 -0.04
N GLY A 37 -10.14 -6.15 -0.55
CA GLY A 37 -9.16 -6.28 -1.64
C GLY A 37 -7.72 -6.42 -1.16
N ILE A 38 -7.41 -6.15 0.12
CA ILE A 38 -6.10 -6.48 0.71
C ILE A 38 -6.15 -7.91 1.27
N HIS A 39 -5.28 -8.78 0.76
CA HIS A 39 -5.19 -10.18 1.17
C HIS A 39 -4.13 -10.43 2.25
N LYS A 40 -3.07 -9.61 2.29
CA LYS A 40 -1.99 -9.77 3.26
C LYS A 40 -1.31 -8.45 3.56
N VAL A 41 -1.00 -8.22 4.83
CA VAL A 41 -0.17 -7.10 5.31
C VAL A 41 0.91 -7.68 6.21
N GLU A 42 2.18 -7.42 5.88
CA GLU A 42 3.31 -7.89 6.67
C GLU A 42 4.25 -6.73 7.01
N LEU A 43 4.57 -6.59 8.29
CA LEU A 43 5.59 -5.64 8.70
C LEU A 43 6.99 -6.15 8.29
N ARG A 44 7.74 -5.32 7.57
CA ARG A 44 9.13 -5.55 7.18
C ARG A 44 10.04 -4.53 7.84
N GLY A 45 10.74 -4.96 8.89
CA GLY A 45 11.50 -4.04 9.74
C GLY A 45 10.57 -3.15 10.56
N ASN A 46 10.92 -1.87 10.73
CA ASN A 46 10.16 -0.97 11.62
C ASN A 46 9.32 0.08 10.86
N MET A 47 9.54 0.26 9.56
CA MET A 47 9.01 1.39 8.80
C MET A 47 8.44 1.01 7.43
N THR A 48 8.29 -0.29 7.14
CA THR A 48 7.82 -0.74 5.83
C THR A 48 6.77 -1.81 6.01
N LEU A 49 5.66 -1.69 5.29
CA LEU A 49 4.66 -2.73 5.15
C LEU A 49 4.76 -3.35 3.76
N LYS A 50 4.75 -4.67 3.69
CA LYS A 50 4.54 -5.42 2.46
C LYS A 50 3.07 -5.79 2.34
N LEU A 51 2.45 -5.38 1.24
CA LEU A 51 1.06 -5.66 0.92
C LEU A 51 0.95 -6.71 -0.17
N THR A 52 -0.07 -7.55 -0.05
CA THR A 52 -0.64 -8.33 -1.14
C THR A 52 -2.09 -7.91 -1.30
N TYR A 53 -2.48 -7.45 -2.48
CA TYR A 53 -3.85 -7.00 -2.76
C TYR A 53 -4.27 -7.39 -4.18
N ASP A 54 -5.57 -7.48 -4.40
CA ASP A 54 -6.18 -7.73 -5.71
C ASP A 54 -6.45 -6.40 -6.41
N LEU A 55 -5.80 -6.22 -7.57
CA LEU A 55 -5.94 -5.01 -8.38
C LEU A 55 -7.39 -4.79 -8.85
N ALA A 56 -8.19 -5.84 -8.98
CA ALA A 56 -9.60 -5.70 -9.34
C ALA A 56 -10.39 -4.94 -8.25
N GLY A 57 -10.03 -5.13 -6.98
CA GLY A 57 -10.69 -4.48 -5.85
C GLY A 57 -10.10 -3.12 -5.47
N ILE A 58 -8.77 -2.99 -5.47
CA ILE A 58 -8.08 -1.80 -4.94
C ILE A 58 -6.72 -1.59 -5.61
N THR A 59 -6.31 -0.33 -5.82
CA THR A 59 -4.97 0.03 -6.34
C THR A 59 -4.02 0.45 -5.22
N LEU A 60 -2.71 0.45 -5.50
CA LEU A 60 -1.73 0.98 -4.57
C LEU A 60 -2.00 2.45 -4.24
N GLU A 61 -2.37 3.24 -5.26
CA GLU A 61 -2.64 4.67 -5.10
C GLU A 61 -3.81 4.93 -4.15
N GLN A 62 -4.89 4.13 -4.25
CA GLN A 62 -6.03 4.22 -3.34
C GLN A 62 -5.63 3.88 -1.90
N ILE A 63 -4.80 2.84 -1.73
CA ILE A 63 -4.29 2.44 -0.41
C ILE A 63 -3.43 3.56 0.20
N GLU A 64 -2.48 4.10 -0.57
CA GLU A 64 -1.60 5.17 -0.10
C GLU A 64 -2.35 6.46 0.22
N THR A 65 -3.33 6.83 -0.62
CA THR A 65 -4.17 8.01 -0.40
C THR A 65 -4.97 7.87 0.89
N ALA A 66 -5.62 6.72 1.11
CA ALA A 66 -6.37 6.46 2.35
C ALA A 66 -5.47 6.51 3.60
N LEU A 67 -4.25 5.97 3.53
CA LEU A 67 -3.27 6.10 4.62
C LEU A 67 -2.91 7.56 4.91
N GLN A 68 -2.72 8.38 3.87
CA GLN A 68 -2.42 9.80 4.02
C GLN A 68 -3.61 10.57 4.60
N GLU A 69 -4.84 10.26 4.21
CA GLU A 69 -6.07 10.85 4.77
C GLU A 69 -6.25 10.55 6.26
N VAL A 70 -5.82 9.36 6.72
CA VAL A 70 -5.77 9.00 8.15
C VAL A 70 -4.64 9.74 8.90
N GLY A 71 -3.67 10.29 8.19
CA GLY A 71 -2.55 11.07 8.75
C GLY A 71 -1.19 10.38 8.71
N PHE A 72 -1.07 9.21 8.07
CA PHE A 72 0.22 8.54 7.91
C PHE A 72 1.09 9.30 6.90
N HIS A 73 2.39 9.36 7.21
CA HIS A 73 3.38 10.00 6.34
C HIS A 73 4.21 8.93 5.63
N LEU A 74 4.00 8.81 4.32
CA LEU A 74 4.73 7.88 3.46
C LEU A 74 6.10 8.45 3.05
N ASP A 75 7.06 7.57 2.76
CA ASP A 75 8.36 7.98 2.25
C ASP A 75 8.21 8.76 0.94
N ASN A 76 8.79 9.96 0.93
CA ASN A 76 8.72 10.90 -0.18
C ASN A 76 10.08 11.17 -0.81
N SER A 77 11.06 10.28 -0.60
CA SER A 77 12.32 10.31 -1.33
C SER A 77 12.08 10.24 -2.84
N LEU A 78 13.00 10.80 -3.63
CA LEU A 78 12.86 10.86 -5.09
C LEU A 78 12.67 9.45 -5.70
N ILE A 79 13.43 8.48 -5.21
CA ILE A 79 13.36 7.08 -5.64
C ILE A 79 11.97 6.50 -5.32
N SER A 80 11.46 6.72 -4.11
CA SER A 80 10.13 6.24 -3.71
C SER A 80 9.00 6.87 -4.53
N ARG A 81 9.07 8.16 -4.85
CA ARG A 81 8.12 8.82 -5.76
C ARG A 81 8.16 8.22 -7.17
N PHE A 82 9.35 8.02 -7.72
CA PHE A 82 9.51 7.45 -9.07
C PHE A 82 8.97 6.01 -9.15
N ARG A 83 9.30 5.18 -8.16
CA ARG A 83 8.80 3.81 -8.07
C ARG A 83 7.27 3.76 -7.99
N ARG A 84 6.65 4.64 -7.19
CA ARG A 84 5.20 4.75 -7.09
C ARG A 84 4.55 5.17 -8.40
N ALA A 85 5.08 6.19 -9.06
CA ALA A 85 4.57 6.61 -10.36
C ALA A 85 4.58 5.46 -11.38
N LEU A 86 5.63 4.63 -11.39
CA LEU A 86 5.67 3.45 -12.24
C LEU A 86 4.60 2.42 -11.84
N TYR A 87 4.41 2.16 -10.55
CA TYR A 87 3.37 1.24 -10.08
C TYR A 87 1.97 1.72 -10.46
N TYR A 88 1.67 3.00 -10.24
CA TYR A 88 0.36 3.59 -10.57
C TYR A 88 0.10 3.49 -12.07
N PHE A 89 1.08 3.87 -12.89
CA PHE A 89 0.99 3.74 -14.34
C PHE A 89 0.74 2.28 -14.77
N THR A 90 1.49 1.32 -14.22
CA THR A 90 1.27 -0.10 -14.58
C THR A 90 -0.11 -0.59 -14.16
N GLU A 91 -0.59 -0.22 -12.97
CA GLU A 91 -1.90 -0.63 -12.46
C GLU A 91 -3.05 -0.02 -13.26
N GLU A 92 -2.92 1.23 -13.70
CA GLU A 92 -3.90 1.90 -14.56
C GLU A 92 -4.00 1.24 -15.94
N ASN A 93 -2.90 0.72 -16.49
CA ASN A 93 -2.88 0.04 -17.79
C ASN A 93 -3.24 -1.46 -17.73
N GLU A 94 -3.26 -2.05 -16.54
CA GLU A 94 -3.58 -3.47 -16.31
C GLU A 94 -5.04 -3.71 -15.88
N ARG A 95 -5.75 -2.67 -15.45
CA ARG A 95 -7.19 -2.70 -15.17
C ARG A 95 -8.01 -2.65 -16.45
#